data_AF-A0A836TFN7-F1
#
_entry.id   AF-A0A836TFN7-F1
#
_cell.length_a   1.000
_cell.length_b   1.000
_cell.length_c   1.000
_cell.angle_alpha   90.00
_cell.angle_beta   90.00
_cell.angle_gamma   90.00
#
_symmetry.space_group_name_H-M   'P 1'
#
loop_
_entity.id
_entity.type
_entity.pdbx_description
1 polymer ?
#
loop_
_entity_poly.entity_id
_entity_poly.type
_entity_poly.pdbx_seq_one_letter_code
_entity_poly.pdbx_strand_id
1 'polypeptide(L)'
;MNKILCLGFIFLSTIVSLSLSFAEPEEHKQTQSFGSFVKEAQTVVPSEQDFSLISKETKEVSVTAILPDYPWIRVSDYRGFLTEKCVSCHRGISQIGKAHPLSFGCTVCHGGNGDSDSKEVAHLTLIYDPEAKT
;
A
#
# COMPACT_ATOMS: atom_id res chain seq x y z
N MET A 1 -31.54 50.13 14.00
CA MET A 1 -30.23 49.69 13.47
C MET A 1 -30.09 48.19 13.72
N ASN A 2 -31.02 47.38 13.19
CA ASN A 2 -31.24 45.99 13.67
C ASN A 2 -31.29 44.96 12.52
N LYS A 3 -31.08 45.38 11.26
CA LYS A 3 -31.17 44.50 10.09
C LYS A 3 -29.87 43.72 9.84
N ILE A 4 -28.71 44.30 10.17
CA ILE A 4 -27.39 43.68 9.92
C ILE A 4 -27.11 42.55 10.91
N LEU A 5 -27.57 42.67 12.17
CA LEU A 5 -27.40 41.63 13.20
C LEU A 5 -28.22 40.37 12.90
N CYS A 6 -29.37 40.51 12.23
CA CYS A 6 -30.26 39.39 11.89
C CYS A 6 -29.73 38.57 10.70
N LEU A 7 -29.12 39.23 9.71
CA LEU A 7 -28.50 38.57 8.55
C LEU A 7 -27.27 37.74 8.93
N GLY A 8 -26.48 38.18 9.91
CA GLY A 8 -25.32 37.44 10.40
C GLY A 8 -25.67 36.14 11.12
N PHE A 9 -26.78 36.12 11.88
CA PHE A 9 -27.25 34.90 12.57
C PHE A 9 -27.75 33.83 11.61
N ILE A 10 -28.38 34.22 10.50
CA ILE A 10 -28.86 33.29 9.47
C ILE A 10 -27.68 32.64 8.73
N PHE A 11 -26.63 33.40 8.41
CA PHE A 11 -25.43 32.88 7.75
C PHE A 11 -24.62 31.92 8.63
N LEU A 12 -24.59 32.14 9.95
CA LEU A 12 -23.88 31.22 10.86
C LEU A 12 -24.64 29.89 11.04
N SER A 13 -25.97 29.94 11.02
CA SER A 13 -26.83 28.76 11.16
C SER A 13 -26.82 27.86 9.90
N THR A 14 -26.67 28.43 8.70
CA THR A 14 -26.52 27.64 7.47
C THR A 14 -25.17 26.93 7.40
N ILE A 15 -24.09 27.54 7.87
CA ILE A 15 -22.75 26.90 7.91
C ILE A 15 -22.73 25.71 8.87
N VAL A 16 -23.36 25.80 10.05
CA VAL A 16 -23.46 24.68 11.01
C VAL A 16 -24.31 23.53 10.44
N SER A 17 -25.36 23.85 9.68
CA SER A 17 -26.24 22.82 9.08
C SER A 17 -25.58 22.09 7.91
N LEU A 18 -24.69 22.74 7.17
CA LEU A 18 -23.94 22.13 6.06
C LEU A 18 -22.87 21.14 6.56
N SER A 19 -22.28 21.39 7.73
CA SER A 19 -21.28 20.49 8.35
C SER A 19 -21.88 19.22 8.97
N LEU A 20 -23.18 19.20 9.28
CA LEU A 20 -23.87 17.99 9.79
C LEU A 20 -24.32 17.03 8.68
N SER A 21 -24.35 17.47 7.41
CA SER A 21 -24.79 16.64 6.29
C SER A 21 -23.69 15.77 5.66
N PHE A 22 -22.47 15.80 6.19
CA PHE A 22 -21.32 14.99 5.74
C PHE A 22 -20.94 13.85 6.70
N ALA A 23 -21.83 13.47 7.61
CA ALA A 23 -21.69 12.27 8.43
C ALA A 23 -22.75 11.26 8.02
N GLU A 24 -22.50 10.52 6.95
CA GLU A 24 -23.26 9.33 6.58
C GLU A 24 -22.68 8.14 7.39
N PRO A 25 -23.44 7.52 8.32
CA PRO A 25 -23.03 6.25 8.89
C PRO A 25 -23.46 5.17 7.90
N GLU A 26 -22.49 4.56 7.19
CA GLU A 26 -22.78 3.37 6.38
C GLU A 26 -23.23 2.22 7.30
N GLU A 27 -24.54 2.04 7.42
CA GLU A 27 -25.14 0.74 7.71
C GLU A 27 -24.93 -0.17 6.49
N HIS A 28 -23.89 -1.00 6.50
CA HIS A 28 -23.85 -2.15 5.60
C HIS A 28 -24.52 -3.36 6.28
N LYS A 29 -25.83 -3.48 6.09
CA LYS A 29 -26.58 -4.72 6.33
C LYS A 29 -26.09 -5.80 5.37
N GLN A 30 -25.27 -6.72 5.87
CA GLN A 30 -25.20 -8.07 5.31
C GLN A 30 -25.19 -9.10 6.44
N THR A 31 -26.34 -9.22 7.10
CA THR A 31 -26.68 -10.39 7.89
C THR A 31 -27.37 -11.39 6.98
N GLN A 32 -26.63 -12.37 6.46
CA GLN A 32 -27.10 -13.74 6.31
C GLN A 32 -25.96 -14.65 5.83
N SER A 33 -25.79 -15.74 6.58
CA SER A 33 -24.99 -16.94 6.24
C SER A 33 -23.67 -17.18 6.98
N PHE A 34 -23.63 -16.98 8.31
CA PHE A 34 -22.72 -17.77 9.17
C PHE A 34 -23.40 -18.18 10.50
N GLY A 35 -24.73 -18.38 10.46
CA GLY A 35 -25.56 -18.71 11.62
C GLY A 35 -25.69 -20.20 11.93
N SER A 36 -24.70 -21.03 11.59
CA SER A 36 -24.81 -22.48 11.79
C SER A 36 -23.46 -23.18 11.97
N PHE A 37 -22.59 -22.68 12.86
CA PHE A 37 -21.53 -23.56 13.41
C PHE A 37 -20.91 -23.08 14.74
N VAL A 38 -21.62 -22.34 15.59
CA VAL A 38 -21.11 -22.04 16.94
C VAL A 38 -22.21 -22.27 17.96
N LYS A 39 -22.52 -23.54 18.16
CA LYS A 39 -23.17 -24.05 19.36
C LYS A 39 -22.55 -25.39 19.69
N GLU A 40 -21.40 -25.34 20.35
CA GLU A 40 -21.00 -26.29 21.40
C GLU A 40 -19.75 -25.73 22.09
N ALA A 41 -19.84 -25.56 23.42
CA ALA A 41 -18.75 -25.50 24.38
C ALA A 41 -17.73 -24.34 24.32
N GLN A 42 -18.04 -23.27 25.07
CA GLN A 42 -17.05 -22.65 25.95
C GLN A 42 -16.65 -23.66 27.03
N THR A 43 -15.41 -24.10 27.04
CA THR A 43 -14.62 -24.36 28.26
C THR A 43 -13.15 -24.47 27.87
N VAL A 44 -12.30 -23.86 28.69
CA VAL A 44 -10.81 -23.90 28.68
C VAL A 44 -10.10 -22.80 27.86
N VAL A 45 -9.72 -21.74 28.56
CA VAL A 45 -8.49 -20.93 28.37
C VAL A 45 -7.52 -21.45 29.46
N PRO A 46 -6.18 -21.60 29.29
CA PRO A 46 -5.27 -20.85 28.43
C PRO A 46 -4.26 -21.71 27.63
N SER A 47 -3.84 -21.21 26.48
CA SER A 47 -2.47 -21.39 26.00
C SER A 47 -2.29 -20.39 24.89
N GLU A 48 -1.26 -19.57 24.99
CA GLU A 48 -0.85 -18.64 23.94
C GLU A 48 -0.80 -19.42 22.62
N GLN A 49 -1.78 -19.14 21.75
CA GLN A 49 -1.70 -19.56 20.38
C GLN A 49 -0.66 -18.65 19.78
N ASP A 50 0.58 -19.15 19.84
CA ASP A 50 1.63 -18.99 18.86
C ASP A 50 1.01 -18.42 17.58
N PHE A 51 1.00 -17.08 17.51
CA PHE A 51 1.03 -16.39 16.25
C PHE A 51 2.36 -16.83 15.69
N SER A 52 2.35 -18.02 15.08
CA SER A 52 3.30 -18.40 14.07
C SER A 52 3.16 -17.29 13.06
N LEU A 53 3.99 -16.28 13.26
CA LEU A 53 4.48 -15.39 12.27
C LEU A 53 4.97 -16.35 11.21
N ILE A 54 4.08 -16.71 10.29
CA ILE A 54 4.45 -17.00 8.93
C ILE A 54 4.96 -15.65 8.44
N SER A 55 6.15 -15.30 8.92
CA SER A 55 7.06 -14.37 8.32
C SER A 55 7.25 -14.95 6.95
N LYS A 56 6.38 -14.54 6.03
CA LYS A 56 6.53 -14.81 4.62
C LYS A 56 7.86 -14.16 4.29
N GLU A 57 8.92 -14.96 4.23
CA GLU A 57 10.27 -14.50 3.98
C GLU A 57 10.25 -13.63 2.72
N THR A 58 10.34 -12.32 2.91
CA THR A 58 10.30 -11.34 1.85
C THR A 58 11.69 -11.27 1.24
N LYS A 59 11.84 -11.85 0.04
CA LYS A 59 13.09 -11.70 -0.71
C LYS A 59 13.16 -10.29 -1.29
N GLU A 60 14.33 -9.69 -1.18
CA GLU A 60 14.62 -8.35 -1.67
C GLU A 60 15.95 -8.28 -2.42
N VAL A 61 16.14 -7.23 -3.21
CA VAL A 61 17.38 -6.89 -3.91
C VAL A 61 17.86 -5.52 -3.48
N SER A 62 19.16 -5.35 -3.27
CA SER A 62 19.74 -4.04 -2.92
C SER A 62 19.93 -3.19 -4.17
N VAL A 63 19.41 -1.96 -4.16
CA VAL A 63 19.58 -0.96 -5.22
C VAL A 63 20.82 -0.12 -4.91
N THR A 64 21.96 -0.52 -5.46
CA THR A 64 23.28 0.06 -5.13
C THR A 64 23.96 0.76 -6.29
N ALA A 65 23.35 0.75 -7.48
CA ALA A 65 23.94 1.35 -8.66
C ALA A 65 24.05 2.89 -8.59
N ILE A 66 25.01 3.39 -9.35
CA ILE A 66 25.28 4.81 -9.58
C ILE A 66 25.12 5.05 -11.08
N LEU A 67 24.52 6.18 -11.46
CA LEU A 67 24.37 6.53 -12.86
C LEU A 67 25.74 6.79 -13.52
N PRO A 68 26.07 6.15 -14.65
CA PRO A 68 27.39 6.27 -15.28
C PRO A 68 27.76 7.73 -15.64
N ASP A 69 26.81 8.45 -16.21
CA ASP A 69 27.01 9.85 -16.65
C ASP A 69 26.84 10.85 -15.50
N TYR A 70 26.34 10.41 -14.34
CA TYR A 70 26.14 11.23 -13.15
C TYR A 70 26.65 10.50 -11.89
N PRO A 71 27.97 10.43 -11.68
CA PRO A 71 28.59 9.60 -10.63
C PRO A 71 28.21 9.97 -9.19
N TRP A 72 27.60 11.14 -8.99
CA TRP A 72 27.10 11.62 -7.70
C TRP A 72 25.63 11.26 -7.46
N ILE A 73 24.97 10.56 -8.39
CA ILE A 73 23.57 10.15 -8.27
C ILE A 73 23.49 8.64 -8.06
N ARG A 74 23.06 8.23 -6.87
CA ARG A 74 22.66 6.85 -6.59
C ARG A 74 21.23 6.62 -7.07
N VAL A 75 20.98 5.47 -7.68
CA VAL A 75 19.61 5.12 -8.12
C VAL A 75 18.65 5.04 -6.94
N SER A 76 19.13 4.54 -5.79
CA SER A 76 18.35 4.50 -4.55
C SER A 76 17.88 5.87 -4.09
N ASP A 77 18.70 6.91 -4.22
CA ASP A 77 18.37 8.27 -3.77
C ASP A 77 17.31 8.89 -4.69
N TYR A 78 17.39 8.60 -5.99
CA TYR A 78 16.40 9.01 -6.98
C TYR A 78 15.04 8.32 -6.76
N ARG A 79 15.04 7.03 -6.41
CA ARG A 79 13.81 6.24 -6.23
C ARG A 79 13.21 6.35 -4.83
N GLY A 80 14.03 6.60 -3.80
CA GLY A 80 13.61 6.74 -2.41
C GLY A 80 13.67 5.45 -1.58
N PHE A 81 14.32 4.39 -2.06
CA PHE A 81 14.48 3.13 -1.33
C PHE A 81 15.83 2.45 -1.64
N LEU A 82 16.38 1.77 -0.63
CA LEU A 82 17.67 1.07 -0.71
C LEU A 82 17.53 -0.38 -1.18
N THR A 83 16.34 -0.95 -1.06
CA THR A 83 16.03 -2.31 -1.49
C THR A 83 14.70 -2.33 -2.25
N GLU A 84 14.52 -3.34 -3.11
CA GLU A 84 13.25 -3.63 -3.77
C GLU A 84 12.79 -5.07 -3.47
N LYS A 85 11.50 -5.24 -3.23
CA LYS A 85 10.85 -6.51 -2.85
C LYS A 85 10.22 -7.24 -4.04
N CYS A 86 10.45 -6.79 -5.27
CA CYS A 86 9.88 -7.36 -6.49
C CYS A 86 10.15 -8.88 -6.60
N VAL A 87 11.35 -9.32 -6.22
CA VAL A 87 11.78 -10.73 -6.27
C VAL A 87 11.09 -11.63 -5.24
N SER A 88 10.34 -11.06 -4.28
CA SER A 88 9.50 -11.80 -3.34
C SER A 88 8.43 -12.61 -4.06
N CYS A 89 7.81 -11.99 -5.09
CA CYS A 89 6.80 -12.61 -5.96
C CYS A 89 7.39 -13.03 -7.31
N HIS A 90 8.25 -12.20 -7.92
CA HIS A 90 8.93 -12.50 -9.18
C HIS A 90 10.17 -13.39 -8.97
N ARG A 91 9.92 -14.57 -8.40
CA ARG A 91 10.95 -15.56 -8.08
C ARG A 91 11.57 -16.10 -9.37
N GLY A 92 12.88 -16.26 -9.38
CA GLY A 92 13.60 -16.80 -10.54
C GLY A 92 14.06 -15.75 -11.55
N ILE A 93 13.80 -14.46 -11.32
CA ILE A 93 14.55 -13.38 -11.97
C ILE A 93 15.97 -13.39 -11.38
N SER A 94 16.83 -14.25 -11.94
CA SER A 94 18.27 -14.04 -11.84
C SER A 94 18.65 -12.82 -12.67
N GLN A 95 19.85 -12.28 -12.45
CA GLN A 95 20.40 -11.26 -13.34
C GLN A 95 20.34 -11.77 -14.80
N ILE A 96 19.47 -11.16 -15.62
CA ILE A 96 19.19 -11.58 -17.00
C ILE A 96 20.43 -11.35 -17.89
N GLY A 97 21.30 -10.41 -17.50
CA GLY A 97 22.60 -10.19 -18.11
C GLY A 97 23.29 -8.94 -17.59
N LYS A 98 24.37 -8.52 -18.25
CA LYS A 98 25.10 -7.29 -17.89
C LYS A 98 24.26 -6.02 -18.02
N ALA A 99 23.28 -6.03 -18.92
CA ALA A 99 22.36 -4.91 -19.14
C ALA A 99 21.24 -4.81 -18.09
N HIS A 100 20.96 -5.89 -17.34
CA HIS A 100 19.90 -5.93 -16.33
C HIS A 100 20.47 -6.34 -14.96
N PRO A 101 21.44 -5.59 -14.39
CA PRO A 101 21.94 -5.89 -13.06
C PRO A 101 20.88 -5.53 -12.01
N LEU A 102 20.59 -6.47 -11.10
CA LEU A 102 19.62 -6.25 -10.02
C LEU A 102 19.99 -5.05 -9.13
N SER A 103 21.28 -4.71 -9.04
CA SER A 103 21.76 -3.55 -8.31
C SER A 103 21.27 -2.21 -8.86
N PHE A 104 20.82 -2.17 -10.12
CA PHE A 104 20.24 -0.97 -10.71
C PHE A 104 18.79 -0.74 -10.28
N GLY A 105 18.11 -1.77 -9.76
CA GLY A 105 16.69 -1.73 -9.42
C GLY A 105 15.79 -1.96 -10.65
N CYS A 106 14.64 -2.55 -10.42
CA CYS A 106 13.60 -2.83 -11.41
C CYS A 106 12.79 -1.58 -11.72
N THR A 107 12.45 -0.81 -10.68
CA THR A 107 11.46 0.26 -10.79
C THR A 107 11.95 1.52 -11.50
N VAL A 108 13.26 1.64 -11.70
CA VAL A 108 13.86 2.74 -12.46
C VAL A 108 13.44 2.73 -13.94
N CYS A 109 13.17 1.55 -14.50
CA CYS A 109 12.69 1.38 -15.88
C CYS A 109 11.23 0.92 -15.94
N HIS A 110 10.83 -0.01 -15.06
CA HIS A 110 9.48 -0.57 -15.07
C HIS A 110 8.47 0.24 -14.25
N GLY A 111 8.89 1.24 -13.46
CA GLY A 111 7.99 1.94 -12.54
C GLY A 111 7.56 1.06 -11.36
N GLY A 112 6.45 1.42 -10.71
CA GLY A 112 5.94 0.75 -9.51
C GLY A 112 6.57 1.24 -8.19
N ASN A 113 6.13 0.62 -7.09
CA ASN A 113 6.64 0.85 -5.74
C ASN A 113 7.46 -0.37 -5.28
N GLY A 114 8.78 -0.27 -5.42
CA GLY A 114 9.71 -1.35 -5.12
C GLY A 114 9.78 -1.72 -3.63
N ASP A 115 9.39 -0.81 -2.73
CA ASP A 115 9.40 -1.08 -1.29
C ASP A 115 8.14 -1.83 -0.82
N SER A 116 7.16 -2.09 -1.69
CA SER A 116 5.96 -2.83 -1.30
C SER A 116 6.02 -4.31 -1.72
N ASP A 117 5.49 -5.17 -0.86
CA ASP A 117 5.20 -6.58 -1.12
C ASP A 117 3.72 -6.85 -1.41
N SER A 118 2.85 -5.83 -1.26
CA SER A 118 1.47 -5.87 -1.78
C SER A 118 1.52 -5.69 -3.29
N LYS A 119 0.90 -6.62 -4.02
CA LYS A 119 0.84 -6.58 -5.48
C LYS A 119 0.23 -5.27 -5.98
N GLU A 120 -0.87 -4.86 -5.37
CA GLU A 120 -1.64 -3.70 -5.77
C GLU A 120 -0.81 -2.42 -5.58
N VAL A 121 -0.13 -2.29 -4.43
CA VAL A 121 0.71 -1.13 -4.13
C VAL A 121 1.99 -1.14 -4.96
N ALA A 122 2.64 -2.30 -5.11
CA ALA A 122 3.85 -2.45 -5.90
C ALA A 122 3.61 -2.07 -7.37
N HIS A 123 2.39 -2.26 -7.90
CA HIS A 123 2.08 -2.03 -9.31
C HIS A 123 1.44 -0.67 -9.62
N LEU A 124 1.23 0.24 -8.65
CA LEU A 124 0.47 1.49 -8.84
C LEU A 124 0.98 2.40 -9.97
N THR A 125 2.28 2.40 -10.26
CA THR A 125 2.92 3.24 -11.29
C THR A 125 3.68 2.41 -12.32
N LEU A 126 3.32 1.14 -12.45
CA LEU A 126 4.06 0.21 -13.27
C LEU A 126 3.82 0.51 -14.75
N ILE A 127 4.89 0.72 -15.49
CA ILE A 127 4.90 0.87 -16.94
C ILE A 127 4.74 -0.53 -17.49
N TYR A 128 3.55 -0.81 -18.05
CA TYR A 128 3.21 -2.13 -18.56
C TYR A 128 4.25 -2.60 -19.60
N ASP A 129 4.88 -3.73 -19.30
CA ASP A 129 5.81 -4.42 -20.18
C ASP A 129 5.26 -5.83 -20.48
N PRO A 130 4.75 -6.07 -21.70
CA PRO A 130 4.16 -7.35 -22.06
C PRO A 130 5.17 -8.52 -22.06
N GLU A 131 6.47 -8.27 -22.21
CA GLU A 131 7.51 -9.31 -22.17
C GLU A 131 7.83 -9.72 -20.73
N ALA A 132 7.89 -8.74 -19.81
CA ALA A 132 8.09 -8.97 -18.38
C ALA A 132 6.82 -9.50 -17.67
N LYS A 133 5.65 -9.43 -18.33
CA LYS A 133 4.34 -9.78 -17.77
C LYS A 133 4.00 -9.00 -16.50
N THR A 134 4.42 -7.75 -16.45
CA THR A 134 4.15 -6.80 -15.37
C THR A 134 3.14 -5.77 -15.85
#